data_AF-A0A1V3N5D8-F1
#
_entry.id   AF-A0A1V3N5D8-F1
#
_cell.length_a   1.000
_cell.length_b   1.000
_cell.length_c   1.000
_cell.angle_alpha   90.00
_cell.angle_beta   90.00
_cell.angle_gamma   90.00
#
_symmetry.space_group_name_H-M   'P 1'
#
loop_
_entity.id
_entity.type
_entity.pdbx_description
1 polymer ?
#
loop_
_entity_poly.entity_id
_entity_poly.type
_entity_poly.pdbx_seq_one_letter_code
_entity_poly.pdbx_strand_id
1 'polypeptide(L)'
;MIITEITRNINREQNNKRHDLLSIEWYESTKRIQRLRTTEGMDIAVKLLGNTSCLQDGDILYEDEEKIVVVTIRACEVIKVMAIDFLQIAFVSSEIGNKHLPLFVEANELLMPYERSMYEWLTKNGFDPVCCMQQLLNPLHANVDPKHHQKLKFSTKNIPLFIQEQEDTGIASTVASTIMNK
;
A
#
# COMPACT_ATOMS: atom_id res chain seq x y z
N MET A 1 -28.13 -11.04 12.59
CA MET A 1 -28.44 -9.75 11.92
C MET A 1 -27.64 -9.64 10.63
N ILE A 2 -28.13 -8.94 9.59
CA ILE A 2 -27.39 -8.73 8.33
C ILE A 2 -27.05 -7.25 8.18
N ILE A 3 -25.77 -6.94 7.93
CA ILE A 3 -25.26 -5.59 7.72
C ILE A 3 -24.80 -5.45 6.26
N THR A 4 -25.44 -4.53 5.53
CA THR A 4 -25.17 -4.32 4.10
C THR A 4 -24.33 -3.09 3.79
N GLU A 5 -24.30 -2.14 4.72
CA GLU A 5 -23.59 -0.88 4.61
C GLU A 5 -23.02 -0.46 5.97
N ILE A 6 -22.03 0.42 5.94
CA ILE A 6 -21.35 0.94 7.14
C ILE A 6 -21.99 2.29 7.45
N THR A 7 -22.44 2.49 8.69
CA THR A 7 -23.17 3.70 9.07
C THR A 7 -22.22 4.89 9.22
N ARG A 8 -21.18 4.74 10.05
CA ARG A 8 -20.18 5.78 10.37
C ARG A 8 -18.96 5.16 11.06
N ASN A 9 -17.93 5.96 11.31
CA ASN A 9 -16.72 5.56 12.04
C ASN A 9 -16.63 6.31 13.38
N ILE A 10 -16.28 5.60 14.45
CA ILE A 10 -16.25 6.13 15.82
C ILE A 10 -15.22 7.23 16.03
N ASN A 11 -14.12 7.25 15.26
CA ASN A 11 -13.04 8.23 15.43
C ASN A 11 -13.45 9.66 15.05
N ARG A 12 -14.64 9.86 14.47
CA ARG A 12 -15.13 11.17 14.04
C ARG A 12 -15.95 11.91 15.10
N GLU A 13 -16.47 11.21 16.12
CA GLU A 13 -17.38 11.79 17.12
C GLU A 13 -17.23 11.11 18.48
N GLN A 14 -17.43 11.85 19.57
CA GLN A 14 -17.54 11.23 20.90
C GLN A 14 -18.87 10.50 21.04
N ASN A 15 -18.80 9.26 21.50
CA ASN A 15 -19.97 8.43 21.79
C ASN A 15 -19.89 7.93 23.24
N ASN A 16 -20.99 8.06 23.98
CA ASN A 16 -21.10 7.62 25.38
C ASN A 16 -21.86 6.30 25.55
N LYS A 17 -22.26 5.64 24.45
CA LYS A 17 -22.96 4.36 24.48
C LYS A 17 -22.01 3.23 24.83
N ARG A 18 -22.55 2.07 25.21
CA ARG A 18 -21.75 0.87 25.44
C ARG A 18 -21.18 0.34 24.13
N HIS A 19 -19.91 -0.05 24.11
CA HIS A 19 -19.27 -0.61 22.91
C HIS A 19 -19.22 -2.13 22.99
N ASP A 20 -19.87 -2.80 22.04
CA ASP A 20 -19.71 -4.24 21.79
C ASP A 20 -18.72 -4.42 20.63
N LEU A 21 -17.56 -5.02 20.91
CA LEU A 21 -16.48 -5.08 19.93
C LEU A 21 -16.67 -6.25 18.96
N LEU A 22 -16.52 -5.97 17.68
CA LEU A 22 -16.37 -6.98 16.64
C LEU A 22 -14.88 -7.09 16.29
N SER A 23 -14.17 -7.95 17.02
CA SER A 23 -12.75 -8.22 16.80
C SER A 23 -12.55 -9.10 15.57
N ILE A 24 -11.81 -8.61 14.59
CA ILE A 24 -11.51 -9.32 13.34
C ILE A 24 -10.02 -9.31 13.04
N GLU A 25 -9.55 -10.28 12.27
CA GLU A 25 -8.18 -10.25 11.74
C GLU A 25 -8.05 -9.28 10.55
N TRP A 26 -6.85 -8.78 10.29
CA TRP A 26 -6.59 -7.85 9.18
C TRP A 26 -7.04 -8.42 7.82
N TYR A 27 -6.91 -9.73 7.59
CA TYR A 27 -7.31 -10.38 6.33
C TYR A 27 -8.83 -10.57 6.21
N GLU A 28 -9.58 -10.41 7.30
CA GLU A 28 -11.03 -10.46 7.30
C GLU A 28 -11.64 -9.11 6.93
N SER A 29 -10.91 -8.01 7.16
CA SER A 29 -11.34 -6.66 6.79
C SER A 29 -11.73 -6.52 5.32
N THR A 30 -11.05 -7.24 4.42
CA THR A 30 -11.28 -7.19 2.97
C THR A 30 -12.41 -8.10 2.48
N LYS A 31 -12.95 -8.97 3.34
CA LYS A 31 -14.04 -9.88 2.99
C LYS A 31 -15.37 -9.13 2.95
N ARG A 32 -15.95 -9.03 1.76
CA ARG A 32 -17.27 -8.40 1.56
C ARG A 32 -18.42 -9.21 2.15
N ILE A 33 -18.28 -10.53 2.23
CA ILE A 33 -19.31 -11.45 2.73
C ILE A 33 -18.69 -12.36 3.78
N GLN A 34 -19.15 -12.26 5.02
CA GLN A 34 -18.67 -13.07 6.13
C GLN A 34 -19.67 -13.08 7.29
N ARG A 35 -19.57 -14.08 8.16
CA ARG A 35 -20.33 -14.15 9.41
C ARG A 35 -19.36 -14.14 10.57
N LEU A 36 -19.58 -13.21 11.49
CA LEU A 36 -18.72 -12.90 12.62
C LEU A 36 -19.56 -12.82 13.88
N ARG A 37 -18.89 -12.86 15.03
CA ARG A 37 -19.53 -12.78 16.35
C ARG A 37 -18.84 -11.73 17.20
N THR A 38 -19.62 -10.86 17.83
CA THR A 38 -19.10 -9.83 18.72
C THR A 38 -18.62 -10.43 20.04
N THR A 39 -17.90 -9.64 20.84
CA THR A 39 -17.44 -10.03 22.18
C THR A 39 -18.61 -10.36 23.12
N GLU A 40 -19.72 -9.63 23.04
CA GLU A 40 -20.94 -9.94 23.82
C GLU A 40 -21.76 -11.11 23.21
N GLY A 41 -21.27 -11.72 22.12
CA GLY A 41 -21.85 -12.93 21.55
C GLY A 41 -22.94 -12.70 20.50
N MET A 42 -23.07 -11.49 19.95
CA MET A 42 -24.04 -11.14 18.91
C MET A 42 -23.58 -11.66 17.54
N ASP A 43 -24.48 -12.34 16.82
CA ASP A 43 -24.23 -12.86 15.47
C ASP A 43 -24.47 -11.80 14.38
N ILE A 44 -23.42 -11.49 13.62
CA ILE A 44 -23.42 -10.49 12.55
C ILE A 44 -23.01 -11.12 11.24
N ALA A 45 -23.87 -11.03 10.24
CA ALA A 45 -23.55 -11.36 8.85
C ALA A 45 -23.27 -10.07 8.09
N VAL A 46 -22.04 -9.86 7.65
CA VAL A 46 -21.63 -8.73 6.82
C VAL A 46 -21.81 -9.11 5.35
N LYS A 47 -22.45 -8.23 4.58
CA LYS A 47 -22.63 -8.32 3.13
C LYS A 47 -22.50 -6.92 2.51
N LEU A 48 -21.28 -6.41 2.40
CA LEU A 48 -21.02 -5.04 1.92
C LEU A 48 -21.43 -4.87 0.45
N LEU A 49 -22.47 -4.06 0.21
CA LEU A 49 -22.98 -3.73 -1.11
C LEU A 49 -22.37 -2.40 -1.61
N GLY A 50 -22.40 -2.19 -2.93
CA GLY A 50 -21.94 -0.93 -3.54
C GLY A 50 -20.42 -0.74 -3.52
N ASN A 51 -20.01 0.51 -3.24
CA ASN A 51 -18.62 0.99 -3.34
C ASN A 51 -17.78 0.73 -2.08
N THR A 52 -18.40 0.33 -0.98
CA THR A 52 -17.67 -0.02 0.25
C THR A 52 -16.95 -1.35 0.05
N SER A 53 -15.62 -1.29 -0.01
CA SER A 53 -14.77 -2.43 -0.37
C SER A 53 -14.28 -3.25 0.82
N CYS A 54 -14.14 -2.62 1.99
CA CYS A 54 -13.59 -3.25 3.20
C CYS A 54 -14.20 -2.65 4.47
N LEU A 55 -14.09 -3.41 5.57
CA LEU A 55 -14.28 -2.90 6.92
C LEU A 55 -13.00 -2.19 7.38
N GLN A 56 -13.14 -1.08 8.08
CA GLN A 56 -12.05 -0.34 8.69
C GLN A 56 -12.14 -0.41 10.21
N ASP A 57 -11.01 -0.21 10.87
CA ASP A 57 -10.99 -0.10 12.32
C ASP A 57 -11.82 1.12 12.77
N GLY A 58 -12.65 0.91 13.80
CA GLY A 58 -13.57 1.91 14.31
C GLY A 58 -14.90 2.02 13.56
N ASP A 59 -15.14 1.20 12.52
CA ASP A 59 -16.43 1.21 11.82
C ASP A 59 -17.57 0.73 12.70
N ILE A 60 -18.69 1.44 12.66
CA ILE A 60 -19.91 1.10 13.39
C ILE A 60 -20.84 0.34 12.46
N LEU A 61 -21.12 -0.91 12.84
CA LEU A 61 -21.99 -1.80 12.06
C LEU A 61 -23.42 -1.82 12.57
N TYR A 62 -23.63 -1.46 13.82
CA TYR A 62 -24.93 -1.46 14.47
C TYR A 62 -24.95 -0.45 15.61
N GLU A 63 -26.11 0.16 15.81
CA GLU A 63 -26.34 1.12 16.88
C GLU A 63 -27.81 1.04 17.31
N ASP A 64 -28.03 0.96 18.62
CA ASP A 64 -29.33 1.15 19.27
C ASP A 64 -29.22 2.26 20.34
N GLU A 65 -30.22 2.38 21.22
CA GLU A 65 -30.21 3.41 22.29
C GLU A 65 -29.12 3.17 23.34
N GLU A 66 -28.73 1.92 23.59
CA GLU A 66 -27.84 1.53 24.69
C GLU A 66 -26.41 1.21 24.23
N LYS A 67 -26.26 0.61 23.05
CA LYS A 67 -24.98 0.08 22.56
C LYS A 67 -24.71 0.34 21.08
N ILE A 68 -23.44 0.27 20.75
CA ILE A 68 -22.92 0.27 19.38
C ILE A 68 -22.01 -0.94 19.17
N VAL A 69 -22.06 -1.52 17.98
CA VAL A 69 -21.11 -2.55 17.56
C VAL A 69 -20.01 -1.91 16.73
N VAL A 70 -18.77 -2.01 17.23
CA VAL A 70 -17.60 -1.35 16.65
C VAL A 70 -16.62 -2.39 16.14
N VAL A 71 -16.17 -2.27 14.89
CA VAL A 71 -15.11 -3.11 14.32
C VAL A 71 -13.79 -2.75 14.98
N THR A 72 -13.04 -3.77 15.41
CA THR A 72 -11.65 -3.60 15.83
C THR A 72 -10.77 -4.62 15.13
N ILE A 73 -9.69 -4.15 14.49
CA ILE A 73 -8.73 -5.01 13.83
C ILE A 73 -7.72 -5.50 14.87
N ARG A 74 -7.54 -6.80 15.00
CA ARG A 74 -6.61 -7.37 15.99
C ARG A 74 -5.17 -7.07 15.61
N ALA A 75 -4.33 -6.81 16.62
CA ALA A 75 -2.89 -6.76 16.43
C ALA A 75 -2.36 -8.16 16.09
N CYS A 76 -1.46 -8.22 15.11
CA CYS A 76 -0.76 -9.44 14.74
C CYS A 76 0.76 -9.22 14.79
N GLU A 77 1.52 -10.31 14.66
CA GLU A 77 2.96 -10.21 14.48
C GLU A 77 3.25 -9.61 13.10
N VAL A 78 4.02 -8.52 13.08
CA VAL A 78 4.36 -7.79 11.86
C VAL A 78 5.86 -7.67 11.71
N ILE A 79 6.31 -7.63 10.45
CA ILE A 79 7.61 -7.10 10.07
C ILE A 79 7.43 -5.62 9.79
N LYS A 80 8.25 -4.82 10.44
CA LYS A 80 8.30 -3.38 10.31
C LYS A 80 9.63 -2.95 9.72
N VAL A 81 9.58 -2.16 8.66
CA VAL A 81 10.77 -1.59 8.01
C VAL A 81 10.63 -0.08 8.04
N MET A 82 11.61 0.61 8.64
CA MET A 82 11.65 2.07 8.63
C MET A 82 12.08 2.55 7.25
N ALA A 83 11.28 3.44 6.67
CA ALA A 83 11.59 4.08 5.42
C ALA A 83 12.56 5.26 5.63
N ILE A 84 13.82 5.08 5.24
CA ILE A 84 14.85 6.14 5.34
C ILE A 84 14.98 6.92 4.02
N ASP A 85 14.81 6.26 2.88
CA ASP A 85 14.99 6.83 1.54
C ASP A 85 13.88 6.38 0.56
N PHE A 86 13.42 7.31 -0.29
CA PHE A 86 12.36 7.05 -1.27
C PHE A 86 12.70 5.94 -2.26
N LEU A 87 13.96 5.86 -2.71
CA LEU A 87 14.37 4.82 -3.66
C LEU A 87 14.34 3.43 -2.99
N GLN A 88 14.77 3.35 -1.74
CA GLN A 88 14.68 2.11 -0.96
C GLN A 88 13.24 1.69 -0.72
N ILE A 89 12.34 2.62 -0.35
CA ILE A 89 10.91 2.32 -0.20
C ILE A 89 10.34 1.76 -1.50
N ALA A 90 10.59 2.43 -2.63
CA ALA A 90 10.08 2.02 -3.93
C ALA A 90 10.59 0.61 -4.29
N PHE A 91 11.86 0.33 -4.04
CA PHE A 91 12.44 -0.99 -4.26
C PHE A 91 11.82 -2.06 -3.34
N VAL A 92 11.80 -1.84 -2.03
CA VAL A 92 11.27 -2.81 -1.05
C VAL A 92 9.78 -3.07 -1.27
N SER A 93 8.99 -2.02 -1.47
CA SER A 93 7.55 -2.16 -1.76
C SER A 93 7.29 -2.91 -3.07
N SER A 94 8.12 -2.71 -4.11
CA SER A 94 8.06 -3.49 -5.35
C SER A 94 8.39 -4.96 -5.11
N GLU A 95 9.42 -5.27 -4.32
CA GLU A 95 9.82 -6.65 -4.03
C GLU A 95 8.78 -7.40 -3.19
N ILE A 96 8.18 -6.73 -2.20
CA ILE A 96 7.06 -7.28 -1.41
C ILE A 96 5.85 -7.50 -2.32
N GLY A 97 5.51 -6.52 -3.15
CA GLY A 97 4.40 -6.60 -4.11
C GLY A 97 4.57 -7.73 -5.14
N ASN A 98 5.79 -7.94 -5.65
CA ASN A 98 6.14 -9.02 -6.56
C ASN A 98 5.90 -10.42 -5.98
N LYS A 99 5.88 -10.54 -4.65
CA LYS A 99 5.60 -11.80 -3.94
C LYS A 99 4.12 -11.98 -3.60
N HIS A 100 3.26 -11.05 -4.02
CA HIS A 100 1.85 -11.00 -3.65
C HIS A 100 1.61 -10.99 -2.14
N LEU A 101 2.55 -10.42 -1.39
CA LEU A 101 2.43 -10.27 0.05
C LEU A 101 1.65 -8.99 0.38
N PRO A 102 0.78 -9.02 1.40
CA PRO A 102 0.05 -7.84 1.81
C PRO A 102 1.02 -6.82 2.43
N LEU A 103 0.85 -5.56 2.04
CA LEU A 103 1.69 -4.45 2.47
C LEU A 103 0.80 -3.35 3.03
N PHE A 104 1.24 -2.74 4.12
CA PHE A 104 0.55 -1.67 4.83
C PHE A 104 1.54 -0.53 5.05
N VAL A 105 1.03 0.69 5.14
CA VAL A 105 1.85 1.90 5.32
C VAL A 105 1.34 2.70 6.50
N GLU A 106 2.23 2.98 7.44
CA GLU A 106 1.94 3.85 8.58
C GLU A 106 3.04 4.90 8.72
N ALA A 107 2.70 6.17 8.51
CA ALA A 107 3.67 7.26 8.45
C ALA A 107 4.86 6.94 7.53
N ASN A 108 6.06 6.75 8.10
CA ASN A 108 7.30 6.40 7.40
C ASN A 108 7.70 4.94 7.64
N GLU A 109 6.73 4.05 7.83
CA GLU A 109 6.98 2.63 8.09
C GLU A 109 6.21 1.78 7.09
N LEU A 110 6.90 0.78 6.56
CA LEU A 110 6.29 -0.32 5.81
C LEU A 110 6.02 -1.46 6.78
N LEU A 111 4.79 -1.95 6.77
CA LEU A 111 4.30 -2.98 7.66
C LEU A 111 3.76 -4.15 6.83
N MET A 112 4.05 -5.36 7.27
CA MET A 112 3.43 -6.56 6.71
C MET A 112 3.28 -7.64 7.78
N PRO A 113 2.32 -8.56 7.65
CA PRO A 113 2.25 -9.74 8.51
C PRO A 113 3.58 -10.50 8.47
N TYR A 114 3.98 -11.06 9.62
CA TYR A 114 5.25 -11.75 9.70
C TYR A 114 5.35 -12.92 8.73
N GLU A 115 6.43 -12.92 7.95
CA GLU A 115 6.77 -13.99 7.02
C GLU A 115 8.29 -14.19 7.09
N ARG A 116 8.70 -15.42 7.42
CA ARG A 116 10.11 -15.72 7.72
C ARG A 116 11.03 -15.41 6.54
N SER A 117 10.64 -15.81 5.32
CA SER A 117 11.51 -15.64 4.15
C SER A 117 11.76 -14.16 3.83
N MET A 118 10.75 -13.32 4.03
CA MET A 118 10.85 -11.88 3.86
C MET A 118 11.69 -11.24 4.95
N TYR A 119 11.50 -11.64 6.21
CA TYR A 119 12.33 -11.16 7.32
C TYR A 119 13.82 -11.45 7.09
N GLU A 120 14.15 -12.69 6.69
CA GLU A 120 15.52 -13.10 6.36
C GLU A 120 16.07 -12.33 5.16
N TRP A 121 15.26 -12.13 4.12
CA TRP A 121 15.65 -11.35 2.94
C TRP A 121 15.92 -9.88 3.29
N LEU A 122 15.04 -9.24 4.06
CA LEU A 122 15.21 -7.85 4.49
C LEU A 122 16.47 -7.68 5.34
N THR A 123 16.70 -8.59 6.28
CA THR A 123 17.90 -8.59 7.14
C THR A 123 19.17 -8.75 6.30
N LYS A 124 19.18 -9.68 5.34
CA LYS A 124 20.33 -9.93 4.48
C LYS A 124 20.67 -8.74 3.57
N ASN A 125 19.68 -7.96 3.17
CA ASN A 125 19.86 -6.80 2.30
C ASN A 125 20.07 -5.48 3.08
N GLY A 126 20.15 -5.53 4.42
CA GLY A 126 20.48 -4.36 5.25
C GLY A 126 19.32 -3.37 5.44
N PHE A 127 18.08 -3.86 5.41
CA PHE A 127 16.88 -3.04 5.66
C PHE A 127 16.45 -3.00 7.14
N ASP A 128 17.23 -3.59 8.04
CA ASP A 128 17.04 -3.59 9.50
C ASP A 128 15.58 -3.84 9.96
N PRO A 129 14.94 -4.95 9.56
CA PRO A 129 13.55 -5.22 9.90
C PRO A 129 13.36 -5.48 11.40
N VAL A 130 12.27 -4.95 11.95
CA VAL A 130 11.86 -5.14 13.35
C VAL A 130 10.59 -5.97 13.41
N CYS A 131 10.55 -6.99 14.27
CA CYS A 131 9.32 -7.72 14.56
C CYS A 131 8.62 -7.16 15.80
N CYS A 132 7.32 -6.89 15.70
CA CYS A 132 6.51 -6.45 16.83
C CYS A 132 5.04 -6.85 16.66
N MET A 133 4.24 -6.68 17.72
CA MET A 133 2.79 -6.82 17.65
C MET A 133 2.17 -5.47 17.29
N GLN A 134 1.46 -5.38 16.16
CA GLN A 134 0.85 -4.13 15.70
C GLN A 134 -0.44 -4.41 14.90
N GLN A 135 -1.35 -3.44 14.90
CA GLN A 135 -2.54 -3.49 14.04
C GLN A 135 -2.18 -3.10 12.60
N LEU A 136 -2.74 -3.81 11.63
CA LEU A 136 -2.55 -3.52 10.21
C LEU A 136 -3.79 -2.79 9.67
N LEU A 137 -3.73 -1.45 9.66
CA LEU A 137 -4.90 -0.60 9.42
C LEU A 137 -4.97 -0.01 8.01
N ASN A 138 -3.81 0.34 7.44
CA ASN A 138 -3.71 1.12 6.20
C ASN A 138 -3.10 0.29 5.07
N PRO A 139 -3.87 -0.59 4.40
CA PRO A 139 -3.36 -1.42 3.33
C PRO A 139 -2.92 -0.57 2.14
N LEU A 140 -1.75 -0.88 1.60
CA LEU A 140 -1.26 -0.30 0.36
C LEU A 140 -1.95 -1.00 -0.82
N HIS A 141 -2.97 -0.35 -1.37
CA HIS A 141 -3.65 -0.84 -2.55
C HIS A 141 -2.84 -0.53 -3.82
N ALA A 142 -1.95 -1.45 -4.21
CA ALA A 142 -1.30 -1.46 -5.51
C ALA A 142 -2.22 -2.06 -6.61
N ASN A 143 -3.48 -1.60 -6.67
CA ASN A 143 -4.40 -2.06 -7.69
C ASN A 143 -3.95 -1.52 -9.05
N VAL A 144 -3.55 -2.42 -9.95
CA VAL A 144 -3.48 -2.11 -11.38
C VAL A 144 -4.91 -1.98 -11.90
N ASP A 145 -5.24 -0.84 -12.50
CA ASP A 145 -6.50 -0.68 -13.23
C ASP A 145 -6.63 -1.85 -14.22
N PRO A 146 -7.74 -2.61 -14.26
CA PRO A 146 -7.94 -3.65 -15.26
C PRO A 146 -7.71 -3.16 -16.70
N LYS A 147 -7.89 -1.85 -16.94
CA LYS A 147 -7.62 -1.16 -18.20
C LYS A 147 -6.15 -0.89 -18.48
N HIS A 148 -5.20 -1.22 -17.60
CA HIS A 148 -3.76 -1.05 -17.85
C HIS A 148 -3.27 -1.87 -19.06
N HIS A 149 -3.96 -2.97 -19.38
CA HIS A 149 -3.71 -3.77 -20.59
C HIS A 149 -4.27 -3.13 -21.88
N GLN A 150 -5.06 -2.05 -21.79
CA GLN A 150 -5.39 -1.27 -22.96
C GLN A 150 -4.10 -0.63 -23.42
N LYS A 151 -3.47 -1.21 -24.44
CA LYS A 151 -2.31 -0.64 -25.12
C LYS A 151 -2.63 0.82 -25.42
N LEU A 152 -2.11 1.74 -24.60
CA LEU A 152 -2.09 3.14 -24.94
C LEU A 152 -1.26 3.22 -26.21
N LYS A 153 -1.93 3.43 -27.35
CA LYS A 153 -1.26 3.68 -28.62
C LYS A 153 -0.67 5.08 -28.55
N PHE A 154 0.43 5.23 -27.81
CA PHE A 154 1.25 6.42 -27.91
C PHE A 154 1.89 6.39 -29.30
N SER A 155 1.35 7.19 -30.21
CA SER A 155 1.97 7.45 -31.49
C SER A 155 3.20 8.31 -31.25
N THR A 156 4.39 7.72 -31.40
CA THR A 156 5.67 8.46 -31.32
C THR A 156 5.90 9.38 -32.51
N LYS A 157 5.02 9.38 -33.53
CA LYS A 157 5.16 10.18 -34.75
C LYS A 157 5.35 11.68 -34.53
N ASN A 158 4.86 12.22 -33.41
CA ASN A 158 4.91 13.65 -33.12
C ASN A 158 5.71 13.98 -31.84
N ILE A 159 6.54 13.06 -31.35
CA ILE A 159 7.45 13.36 -30.24
C ILE A 159 8.73 13.92 -30.87
N PRO A 160 9.02 15.23 -30.76
CA PRO A 160 10.28 15.77 -31.25
C PRO A 160 11.41 15.22 -30.38
N LEU A 161 12.18 14.27 -30.94
CA LEU A 161 13.44 13.82 -30.37
C LEU A 161 14.48 14.94 -30.61
N PHE A 162 14.62 15.86 -29.65
CA PHE A 162 15.73 16.80 -29.65
C PHE A 162 16.98 16.08 -29.13
N ILE A 163 17.68 15.41 -30.03
CA ILE A 163 19.10 15.13 -29.86
C ILE A 163 19.80 16.03 -30.87
N GLN A 164 20.26 17.19 -30.40
CA GLN A 164 21.22 17.99 -31.18
C GLN A 164 22.58 17.34 -31.00
N GLU A 165 23.05 16.65 -32.03
CA GLU A 165 24.45 16.25 -32.14
C GLU A 165 25.27 17.54 -32.27
N GLN A 166 26.07 17.84 -31.25
CA GLN A 166 27.19 18.77 -31.43
C GLN A 166 28.23 18.02 -32.27
N GLU A 167 28.38 18.41 -33.53
CA GLU A 167 29.49 17.99 -34.37
C GLU A 167 30.80 18.50 -33.74
N ASP A 168 31.53 17.59 -33.10
CA ASP A 168 32.96 17.76 -32.85
C ASP A 168 33.66 17.82 -34.21
N THR A 169 34.02 19.04 -34.62
CA THR A 169 34.79 19.30 -35.83
C THR A 169 36.22 18.78 -35.63
N GLY A 170 36.47 17.56 -36.09
CA GLY A 170 37.81 17.02 -36.29
C GLY A 170 38.51 17.79 -37.42
N ILE A 171 39.53 18.58 -37.07
CA ILE A 171 40.45 19.19 -38.03
C ILE A 171 41.66 18.26 -38.23
N ALA A 172 41.68 17.57 -39.36
CA ALA A 172 42.90 17.11 -40.04
C ALA A 172 42.54 17.02 -41.53
N SER A 173 43.24 17.61 -42.50
CA SER A 173 44.68 17.66 -42.68
C SER A 173 45.09 18.59 -43.85
N THR A 174 46.22 19.29 -43.68
CA THR A 174 47.31 19.45 -44.67
C THR A 174 47.05 20.25 -45.96
N VAL A 175 47.72 21.41 -46.15
CA VAL A 175 48.88 21.54 -47.06
C VAL A 175 49.67 22.86 -46.88
N ALA A 176 50.99 22.71 -46.79
CA ALA A 176 52.04 23.50 -47.46
C ALA A 176 52.35 24.97 -47.08
N SER A 177 53.64 25.13 -46.75
CA SER A 177 54.55 26.23 -47.07
C SER A 177 54.32 27.62 -46.44
N THR A 178 55.19 28.00 -45.50
CA THR A 178 56.18 29.09 -45.64
C THR A 178 56.61 29.58 -44.26
N ILE A 179 57.67 29.01 -43.68
CA ILE A 179 58.62 29.76 -42.83
C ILE A 179 60.02 29.14 -43.00
N MET A 180 60.82 29.72 -43.88
CA MET A 180 62.27 29.70 -43.75
C MET A 180 62.77 31.14 -43.91
N ASN A 181 63.56 31.55 -42.92
CA ASN A 181 64.54 32.64 -42.89
C ASN A 181 64.11 34.08 -42.60
N LYS A 182 64.74 34.55 -41.51
CA LYS A 182 65.18 35.91 -41.13
C LYS A 182 64.15 36.90 -40.58
#